data_AF-A0AB34IU30-F1
#
_entry.id   AF-A0AB34IU30-F1
#
_cell.length_a   1.000
_cell.length_b   1.000
_cell.length_c   1.000
_cell.angle_alpha   90.00
_cell.angle_beta   90.00
_cell.angle_gamma   90.00
#
_symmetry.space_group_name_H-M   'P 1'
#
loop_
_entity.id
_entity.type
_entity.pdbx_description
1 polymer ?
#
loop_
_entity_poly.entity_id
_entity_poly.type
_entity_poly.pdbx_seq_one_letter_code
_entity_poly.pdbx_strand_id
1 'polypeptide(L)'
;MLPPRASPAAPCKGRAQRYSALPAGAHAESIDDELDPARLRPSRERLLRRLAGGALVTCGALLALALLVDEASRQLLAEELEHARRALPPSPPSPPWWRHLPLASVGLASPPLASPRPPLPLPLPLPLPSGSPPLPPPPSPLPPAPPPIPPPSCATAIAGRHNLRDQTPPQWCAAHRASPRDCLSSYVSRAEGAATELRLCEFLPASSDCVASAARLTCPAPPAPPPLPPLPPPPPPAPPPRPLLELINLRFAGGGPSAALGTAGVLLHTFDDITDAASPWLPCHEARWCGNLRDRFAASLVYRSHSHVYSKGEGGFVVDPDRARVLCSYHGDGHSMAKACVPSGVSEECVPGCGGGYAGCDVVEKTAWCACERAEFLCAWKPDELEQMMRQQQREAANGFLDLKGYNEVILDAETWLAHLPGTIQAVFAMKNSEETYKSRAKAVHERFQQEFGVRIPLLYYSHDQDPPFSLFE
;
A
#
# COMPACT_ATOMS: atom_id res chain seq x y z
N MET A 1 64.52 -37.04 -5.57
CA MET A 1 64.40 -35.93 -4.59
C MET A 1 63.30 -35.01 -5.11
N LEU A 2 62.36 -34.62 -4.22
CA LEU A 2 61.03 -34.04 -4.47
C LEU A 2 59.93 -35.05 -4.87
N PRO A 3 58.76 -35.09 -4.18
CA PRO A 3 57.64 -35.97 -4.52
C PRO A 3 56.58 -35.26 -5.40
N PRO A 4 55.65 -36.01 -6.03
CA PRO A 4 54.67 -35.47 -6.96
C PRO A 4 53.28 -35.17 -6.33
N ARG A 5 52.53 -34.40 -7.11
CA ARG A 5 51.19 -33.79 -6.92
C ARG A 5 50.05 -34.74 -6.54
N ALA A 6 49.08 -34.20 -5.78
CA ALA A 6 47.65 -34.38 -6.03
C ALA A 6 46.82 -33.24 -5.37
N SER A 7 45.74 -32.84 -6.05
CA SER A 7 44.65 -31.92 -5.65
C SER A 7 43.41 -32.35 -6.48
N PRO A 8 42.16 -31.92 -6.21
CA PRO A 8 41.56 -31.28 -5.02
C PRO A 8 40.12 -31.81 -4.67
N ALA A 9 39.44 -31.09 -3.76
CA ALA A 9 37.98 -30.91 -3.59
C ALA A 9 37.24 -31.65 -2.45
N ALA A 10 36.50 -30.85 -1.68
CA ALA A 10 35.59 -31.11 -0.54
C ALA A 10 34.23 -31.75 -1.00
N PRO A 11 33.15 -31.99 -0.18
CA PRO A 11 32.82 -31.45 1.15
C PRO A 11 32.02 -32.34 2.15
N CYS A 12 31.79 -31.73 3.34
CA CYS A 12 30.82 -31.89 4.44
C CYS A 12 29.74 -33.00 4.46
N LYS A 13 29.65 -33.68 5.63
CA LYS A 13 28.49 -34.24 6.38
C LYS A 13 29.09 -34.70 7.73
N GLY A 14 28.54 -34.60 8.94
CA GLY A 14 27.22 -34.34 9.51
C GLY A 14 27.21 -35.00 10.92
N ARG A 15 26.25 -34.63 11.79
CA ARG A 15 25.96 -35.14 13.16
C ARG A 15 26.85 -34.64 14.31
N ALA A 16 26.38 -34.50 15.55
CA ALA A 16 25.06 -34.41 16.19
C ALA A 16 25.29 -34.23 17.71
N GLN A 17 24.31 -33.65 18.40
CA GLN A 17 24.00 -33.81 19.84
C GLN A 17 24.99 -33.24 20.88
N ARG A 18 24.51 -32.31 21.72
CA ARG A 18 23.91 -32.62 23.04
C ARG A 18 23.54 -31.30 23.74
N TYR A 19 22.25 -31.13 24.01
CA TYR A 19 21.79 -30.19 25.03
C TYR A 19 22.04 -30.82 26.40
N SER A 20 22.63 -30.06 27.31
CA SER A 20 22.69 -30.40 28.73
C SER A 20 22.61 -29.13 29.56
N ALA A 21 21.62 -29.15 30.45
CA ALA A 21 21.56 -28.53 31.77
C ALA A 21 21.70 -27.00 31.91
N LEU A 22 20.56 -26.39 32.27
CA LEU A 22 20.47 -25.20 33.11
C LEU A 22 21.19 -25.40 34.46
N PRO A 23 21.61 -24.29 35.08
CA PRO A 23 21.31 -24.08 36.48
C PRO A 23 20.52 -22.81 36.72
N ALA A 24 19.65 -22.90 37.71
CA ALA A 24 18.84 -21.85 38.29
C ALA A 24 19.66 -20.91 39.17
N GLY A 25 19.18 -19.67 39.31
CA GLY A 25 19.47 -18.80 40.46
C GLY A 25 20.10 -17.46 40.12
N ALA A 26 19.29 -16.43 39.95
CA ALA A 26 19.68 -15.05 40.29
C ALA A 26 18.44 -14.24 40.69
N HIS A 27 18.60 -13.57 41.82
CA HIS A 27 17.63 -12.81 42.59
C HIS A 27 16.91 -11.71 41.79
N ALA A 28 15.61 -11.59 42.01
CA ALA A 28 14.87 -10.35 41.73
C ALA A 28 15.09 -9.41 42.93
N GLU A 29 15.89 -8.36 42.74
CA GLU A 29 15.87 -7.20 43.62
C GLU A 29 14.70 -6.30 43.21
N SER A 30 13.86 -5.94 44.19
CA SER A 30 12.82 -4.94 44.02
C SER A 30 13.46 -3.56 43.90
N ILE A 31 13.04 -2.81 42.89
CA ILE A 31 13.26 -1.37 42.81
C ILE A 31 11.98 -0.74 43.32
N ASP A 32 11.91 -0.53 44.64
CA ASP A 32 11.05 0.48 45.24
C ASP A 32 11.85 1.79 45.24
N ASP A 33 11.76 2.53 44.13
CA ASP A 33 12.27 3.90 44.07
C ASP A 33 11.15 4.84 44.53
N GLU A 34 11.32 5.33 45.75
CA GLU A 34 10.47 6.28 46.45
C GLU A 34 10.44 7.62 45.68
N LEU A 35 9.32 7.88 44.99
CA LEU A 35 9.07 9.15 44.31
C LEU A 35 8.94 10.28 45.34
N ASP A 36 10.02 11.04 45.53
CA ASP A 36 10.09 12.23 46.39
C ASP A 36 9.02 13.29 45.99
N PRO A 37 7.98 13.51 46.81
CA PRO A 37 6.90 14.44 46.50
C PRO A 37 7.37 15.91 46.45
N ALA A 38 8.55 16.23 46.99
CA ALA A 38 9.11 17.58 46.91
C ALA A 38 9.59 17.94 45.48
N ARG A 39 9.96 16.96 44.66
CA ARG A 39 10.40 17.17 43.27
C ARG A 39 9.26 17.36 42.25
N LEU A 40 8.03 16.96 42.61
CA LEU A 40 6.85 17.10 41.74
C LEU A 40 6.14 18.45 41.87
N ARG A 41 6.37 19.21 42.96
CA ARG A 41 5.77 20.53 43.20
C ARG A 41 6.08 21.57 42.10
N PRO A 42 7.33 21.75 41.64
CA PRO A 42 7.66 22.78 40.64
C PRO A 42 7.09 22.50 39.24
N SER A 43 6.80 21.24 38.92
CA SER A 43 6.19 20.82 37.65
C SER A 43 4.67 20.97 37.69
N ARG A 44 4.05 20.70 38.84
CA ARG A 44 2.62 20.90 39.09
C ARG A 44 2.22 22.38 39.10
N GLU A 45 3.01 23.25 39.73
CA GLU A 45 2.76 24.71 39.70
C GLU A 45 2.90 25.32 38.30
N ARG A 46 3.81 24.80 37.47
CA ARG A 46 3.97 25.24 36.07
C ARG A 46 2.80 24.81 35.18
N LEU A 47 2.21 23.65 35.43
CA LEU A 47 1.01 23.18 34.72
C LEU A 47 -0.23 24.00 35.11
N LEU A 48 -0.40 24.29 36.40
CA LEU A 48 -1.52 25.09 36.90
C LEU A 48 -1.47 26.56 36.45
N ARG A 49 -0.28 27.17 36.38
CA ARG A 49 -0.12 28.53 35.82
C ARG A 49 -0.42 28.60 34.32
N ARG A 50 -0.19 27.52 33.56
CA ARG A 50 -0.56 27.45 32.14
C ARG A 50 -2.07 27.32 31.93
N LEU A 51 -2.77 26.64 32.85
CA LEU A 51 -4.22 26.49 32.81
C LEU A 51 -4.96 27.76 33.28
N ALA A 52 -4.39 28.51 34.24
CA ALA A 52 -4.97 29.77 34.71
C ALA A 52 -4.80 30.95 33.72
N GLY A 53 -3.86 30.86 32.78
CA GLY A 53 -3.58 31.90 31.79
C GLY A 53 -4.35 31.78 30.46
N GLY A 54 -5.15 30.73 30.26
CA GLY A 54 -5.91 30.49 29.04
C GLY A 54 -7.41 30.68 29.25
N ALA A 55 -8.00 31.66 28.58
CA ALA A 55 -9.44 31.86 28.57
C ALA A 55 -10.17 30.67 27.93
N LEU A 56 -11.31 30.29 28.52
CA LEU A 56 -12.24 29.21 28.13
C LEU A 56 -11.74 27.77 28.30
N VAL A 57 -11.64 27.33 29.56
CA VAL A 57 -11.81 25.92 29.92
C VAL A 57 -13.29 25.70 30.22
N THR A 58 -13.98 24.92 29.38
CA THR A 58 -15.39 24.55 29.61
C THR A 58 -15.48 23.56 30.78
N CYS A 59 -16.58 23.60 31.54
CA CYS A 59 -16.82 22.72 32.71
C CYS A 59 -16.57 21.22 32.44
N GLY A 60 -16.70 20.76 31.19
CA GLY A 60 -16.45 19.37 30.81
C GLY A 60 -14.98 18.93 30.94
N ALA A 61 -14.02 19.82 30.67
CA ALA A 61 -12.60 19.48 30.71
C ALA A 61 -12.08 19.30 32.15
N LEU A 62 -12.62 20.06 33.10
CA LEU A 62 -12.31 19.90 34.54
C LEU A 62 -12.92 18.61 35.12
N LEU A 63 -14.09 18.21 34.64
CA LEU A 63 -14.74 16.97 35.07
C LEU A 63 -13.98 15.72 34.57
N ALA A 64 -13.45 15.76 33.34
CA ALA A 64 -12.65 14.67 32.78
C ALA A 64 -11.29 14.51 33.49
N LEU A 65 -10.66 15.63 33.89
CA LEU A 65 -9.44 15.61 34.69
C LEU A 65 -9.69 15.05 36.10
N ALA A 66 -10.81 15.39 36.74
CA ALA A 66 -11.17 14.85 38.06
C ALA A 66 -11.32 13.31 38.05
N LEU A 67 -11.68 12.70 36.92
CA LEU A 67 -11.81 11.24 36.81
C LEU A 67 -10.47 10.49 36.74
N LEU A 68 -9.37 11.18 36.42
CA LEU A 68 -8.04 10.56 36.21
C LEU A 68 -7.06 10.73 37.39
N VAL A 69 -7.45 11.43 38.45
CA VAL A 69 -6.62 11.66 39.64
C VAL A 69 -7.11 10.82 40.81
N ASP A 70 -6.19 10.44 41.70
CA ASP A 70 -6.50 9.70 42.93
C ASP A 70 -7.48 10.48 43.84
N GLU A 71 -8.10 9.76 44.77
CA GLU A 71 -9.18 10.30 45.62
C GLU A 71 -8.75 11.48 46.51
N ALA A 72 -7.49 11.54 46.96
CA ALA A 72 -6.97 12.67 47.73
C ALA A 72 -6.81 13.92 46.85
N SER A 73 -6.43 13.73 45.59
CA SER A 73 -6.36 14.81 44.60
C SER A 73 -7.74 15.35 44.20
N ARG A 74 -8.78 14.50 44.21
CA ARG A 74 -10.18 14.91 43.95
C ARG A 74 -10.75 15.79 45.06
N GLN A 75 -10.50 15.45 46.32
CA GLN A 75 -10.97 16.26 47.45
C GLN A 75 -10.35 17.66 47.45
N LEU A 76 -9.05 17.76 47.18
CA LEU A 76 -8.35 19.04 47.05
C LEU A 76 -8.87 19.89 45.88
N LEU A 77 -9.21 19.27 44.75
CA LEU A 77 -9.79 19.97 43.61
C LEU A 77 -11.20 20.50 43.92
N ALA A 78 -11.99 19.74 44.68
CA ALA A 78 -13.34 20.11 45.08
C ALA A 78 -13.33 21.30 46.07
N GLU A 79 -12.39 21.33 47.02
CA GLU A 79 -12.23 22.45 47.95
C GLU A 79 -11.77 23.74 47.24
N GLU A 80 -10.84 23.64 46.29
CA GLU A 80 -10.39 24.76 45.46
C GLU A 80 -11.51 25.31 44.57
N LEU A 81 -12.32 24.44 43.95
CA LEU A 81 -13.49 24.84 43.15
C LEU A 81 -14.53 25.59 43.99
N GLU A 82 -14.77 25.13 45.22
CA GLU A 82 -15.73 25.77 46.11
C GLU A 82 -15.19 27.09 46.70
N HIS A 83 -13.87 27.21 46.86
CA HIS A 83 -13.21 28.47 47.20
C HIS A 83 -13.30 29.48 46.06
N ALA A 84 -13.01 29.06 44.82
CA ALA A 84 -13.12 29.89 43.62
C ALA A 84 -14.57 30.36 43.37
N ARG A 85 -15.56 29.51 43.66
CA ARG A 85 -16.97 29.84 43.54
C ARG A 85 -17.42 30.90 44.54
N ARG A 86 -16.85 30.91 45.76
CA ARG A 86 -17.11 31.94 46.78
C ARG A 86 -16.38 33.26 46.51
N ALA A 87 -15.30 33.22 45.73
CA ALA A 87 -14.52 34.40 45.37
C ALA A 87 -15.10 35.21 44.19
N LEU A 88 -16.08 34.66 43.46
CA LEU A 88 -16.75 35.37 42.38
C LEU A 88 -17.73 36.42 42.93
N PRO A 89 -17.66 37.69 42.49
CA PRO A 89 -18.62 38.70 42.89
C PRO A 89 -20.02 38.37 42.34
N PRO A 90 -21.11 38.76 43.04
CA PRO A 90 -22.47 38.54 42.55
C PRO A 90 -22.65 39.24 41.21
N SER A 91 -23.28 38.53 40.27
CA SER A 91 -23.53 39.03 38.92
C SER A 91 -24.37 40.31 38.97
N PRO A 92 -24.04 41.35 38.18
CA PRO A 92 -24.86 42.55 38.13
C PRO A 92 -26.27 42.23 37.59
N PRO A 93 -27.32 42.91 38.07
CA PRO A 93 -28.67 42.70 37.58
C PRO A 93 -28.76 43.07 36.09
N SER A 94 -29.44 42.22 35.32
CA SER A 94 -29.63 42.39 33.88
C SER A 94 -30.41 43.68 33.57
N PRO A 95 -30.06 44.41 32.49
CA PRO A 95 -30.72 45.67 32.14
C PRO A 95 -32.17 45.46 31.63
N PRO A 96 -33.10 46.40 31.90
CA PRO A 96 -34.55 46.17 31.79
C PRO A 96 -35.16 46.28 30.38
N TRP A 97 -34.38 46.35 29.29
CA TRP A 97 -34.92 46.67 27.95
C TRP A 97 -35.21 45.46 27.03
N TRP A 98 -35.15 44.23 27.53
CA TRP A 98 -35.44 43.02 26.72
C TRP A 98 -36.93 42.59 26.65
N ARG A 99 -37.89 43.43 27.07
CA ARG A 99 -39.32 43.04 27.12
C ARG A 99 -40.25 43.56 26.01
N HIS A 100 -39.76 44.27 24.99
CA HIS A 100 -40.63 44.75 23.92
C HIS A 100 -40.04 44.57 22.53
N LEU A 101 -40.24 43.39 21.94
CA LEU A 101 -40.31 43.23 20.49
C LEU A 101 -41.62 42.48 20.16
N PRO A 102 -42.47 43.01 19.26
CA PRO A 102 -43.72 42.37 18.90
C PRO A 102 -43.45 41.21 17.94
N LEU A 103 -43.96 40.03 18.28
CA LEU A 103 -44.13 38.91 17.36
C LEU A 103 -45.13 39.34 16.27
N ALA A 104 -44.62 39.70 15.10
CA ALA A 104 -45.43 39.84 13.90
C ALA A 104 -45.66 38.45 13.30
N SER A 105 -46.90 37.97 13.44
CA SER A 105 -47.40 36.75 12.82
C SER A 105 -47.50 36.92 11.30
N VAL A 106 -46.52 36.41 10.56
CA VAL A 106 -46.66 36.21 9.11
C VAL A 106 -47.24 34.81 8.89
N GLY A 107 -48.54 34.76 8.64
CA GLY A 107 -49.23 33.55 8.19
C GLY A 107 -48.95 33.30 6.71
N LEU A 108 -48.12 32.31 6.41
CA LEU A 108 -48.06 31.66 5.10
C LEU A 108 -48.62 30.25 5.26
N ALA A 109 -49.88 30.10 4.88
CA ALA A 109 -50.53 28.81 4.73
C ALA A 109 -49.89 28.05 3.55
N SER A 110 -49.28 26.90 3.84
CA SER A 110 -48.92 25.91 2.82
C SER A 110 -50.11 24.99 2.56
N PRO A 111 -50.43 24.63 1.30
CA PRO A 111 -51.48 23.67 1.00
C PRO A 111 -51.00 22.24 1.35
N PRO A 112 -51.93 21.30 1.65
CA PRO A 112 -51.57 19.93 2.00
C PRO A 112 -51.07 19.18 0.76
N LEU A 113 -49.82 18.70 0.83
CA LEU A 113 -49.26 17.73 -0.11
C LEU A 113 -49.95 16.38 0.12
N ALA A 114 -50.76 15.96 -0.84
CA ALA A 114 -51.34 14.64 -0.92
C ALA A 114 -50.24 13.58 -1.11
N SER A 115 -50.30 12.51 -0.32
CA SER A 115 -49.43 11.34 -0.46
C SER A 115 -49.57 10.70 -1.85
N PRO A 116 -48.47 10.32 -2.53
CA PRO A 116 -48.55 9.54 -3.74
C PRO A 116 -48.96 8.10 -3.37
N ARG A 117 -50.05 7.63 -3.97
CA ARG A 117 -50.46 6.20 -3.93
C ARG A 117 -49.39 5.34 -4.62
N PRO A 118 -49.12 4.12 -4.12
CA PRO A 118 -48.28 3.17 -4.81
C PRO A 118 -48.93 2.73 -6.15
N PRO A 119 -48.14 2.51 -7.22
CA PRO A 119 -48.66 2.04 -8.49
C PRO A 119 -49.14 0.59 -8.38
N LEU A 120 -50.29 0.32 -9.01
CA LEU A 120 -50.88 -1.01 -9.14
C LEU A 120 -49.97 -1.95 -9.95
N PRO A 121 -49.93 -3.25 -9.64
CA PRO A 121 -49.17 -4.23 -10.40
C PRO A 121 -49.76 -4.40 -11.81
N LEU A 122 -48.90 -4.38 -12.82
CA LEU A 122 -49.25 -4.66 -14.21
C LEU A 122 -49.64 -6.15 -14.40
N PRO A 123 -50.63 -6.44 -15.25
CA PRO A 123 -51.05 -7.81 -15.53
C PRO A 123 -50.00 -8.58 -16.36
N LEU A 124 -49.79 -9.83 -15.97
CA LEU A 124 -48.93 -10.80 -16.66
C LEU A 124 -49.40 -11.06 -18.11
N PRO A 125 -48.49 -11.20 -19.08
CA PRO A 125 -48.84 -11.57 -20.45
C PRO A 125 -49.22 -13.05 -20.56
N LEU A 126 -50.29 -13.31 -21.32
CA LEU A 126 -50.82 -14.63 -21.63
C LEU A 126 -49.82 -15.49 -22.44
N PRO A 127 -49.82 -16.82 -22.25
CA PRO A 127 -49.01 -17.74 -23.05
C PRO A 127 -49.55 -17.88 -24.48
N LEU A 128 -48.65 -17.80 -25.47
CA LEU A 128 -48.96 -18.07 -26.87
C LEU A 128 -49.24 -19.57 -27.12
N PRO A 129 -50.13 -19.90 -28.08
CA PRO A 129 -50.46 -21.28 -28.43
C PRO A 129 -49.31 -21.99 -29.14
N SER A 130 -49.09 -23.25 -28.75
CA SER A 130 -48.13 -24.19 -29.34
C SER A 130 -48.42 -24.44 -30.82
N GLY A 131 -47.46 -24.11 -31.68
CA GLY A 131 -47.44 -24.52 -33.09
C GLY A 131 -46.98 -25.97 -33.26
N SER A 132 -47.62 -26.67 -34.20
CA SER A 132 -47.44 -28.08 -34.53
C SER A 132 -46.00 -28.45 -34.93
N PRO A 133 -45.58 -29.72 -34.67
CA PRO A 133 -44.23 -30.19 -35.01
C PRO A 133 -44.04 -30.34 -36.53
N PRO A 134 -42.88 -29.94 -37.08
CA PRO A 134 -42.56 -30.12 -38.50
C PRO A 134 -42.20 -31.57 -38.83
N LEU A 135 -42.59 -32.01 -40.03
CA LEU A 135 -42.30 -33.32 -40.60
C LEU A 135 -40.78 -33.54 -40.78
N PRO A 136 -40.28 -34.79 -40.64
CA PRO A 136 -38.87 -35.11 -40.79
C PRO A 136 -38.42 -34.98 -42.26
N PRO A 137 -37.24 -34.39 -42.52
CA PRO A 137 -36.68 -34.27 -43.86
C PRO A 137 -36.18 -35.63 -44.40
N PRO A 138 -36.14 -35.79 -45.74
CA PRO A 138 -35.68 -37.02 -46.38
C PRO A 138 -34.19 -37.32 -46.08
N PRO A 139 -33.79 -38.60 -46.08
CA PRO A 139 -32.42 -39.00 -45.77
C PRO A 139 -31.43 -38.53 -46.84
N SER A 140 -30.39 -37.79 -46.41
CA SER A 140 -29.32 -37.30 -47.26
C SER A 140 -28.48 -38.44 -47.85
N PRO A 141 -27.99 -38.30 -49.10
CA PRO A 141 -27.10 -39.27 -49.71
C PRO A 141 -25.77 -39.37 -48.93
N LEU A 142 -25.24 -40.59 -48.82
CA LEU A 142 -23.99 -40.89 -48.15
C LEU A 142 -22.82 -40.11 -48.78
N PRO A 143 -21.97 -39.45 -47.98
CA PRO A 143 -20.85 -38.68 -48.48
C PRO A 143 -19.79 -39.58 -49.15
N PRO A 144 -19.13 -39.11 -50.22
CA PRO A 144 -18.05 -39.83 -50.87
C PRO A 144 -16.87 -40.04 -49.90
N ALA A 145 -16.16 -41.15 -50.07
CA ALA A 145 -14.99 -41.48 -49.27
C ALA A 145 -13.96 -40.33 -49.30
N PRO A 146 -13.38 -39.94 -48.14
CA PRO A 146 -12.45 -38.84 -48.07
C PRO A 146 -11.18 -39.14 -48.88
N PRO A 147 -10.62 -38.13 -49.58
CA PRO A 147 -9.36 -38.30 -50.31
C PRO A 147 -8.22 -38.67 -49.35
N PRO A 148 -7.17 -39.35 -49.86
CA PRO A 148 -5.99 -39.70 -49.07
C PRO A 148 -5.39 -38.45 -48.44
N ILE A 149 -5.20 -38.49 -47.11
CA ILE A 149 -4.66 -37.37 -46.34
C ILE A 149 -3.25 -37.07 -46.86
N PRO A 150 -2.96 -35.83 -47.29
CA PRO A 150 -1.62 -35.46 -47.73
C PRO A 150 -0.62 -35.66 -46.58
N PRO A 151 0.64 -36.02 -46.87
CA PRO A 151 1.65 -36.18 -45.83
C PRO A 151 1.74 -34.90 -44.99
N PRO A 152 1.86 -35.02 -43.64
CA PRO A 152 1.83 -33.87 -42.76
C PRO A 152 2.96 -32.91 -43.12
N SER A 153 2.60 -31.63 -43.33
CA SER A 153 3.59 -30.58 -43.52
C SER A 153 4.47 -30.42 -42.27
N CYS A 154 5.69 -29.90 -42.42
CA CYS A 154 6.56 -29.65 -41.29
C CYS A 154 5.90 -28.81 -40.18
N ALA A 155 5.10 -27.81 -40.56
CA ALA A 155 4.35 -26.97 -39.63
C ALA A 155 3.39 -27.79 -38.76
N THR A 156 2.71 -28.77 -39.34
CA THR A 156 1.81 -29.67 -38.61
C THR A 156 2.58 -30.61 -37.69
N ALA A 157 3.74 -31.11 -38.12
CA ALA A 157 4.55 -32.04 -37.34
C ALA A 157 5.14 -31.40 -36.06
N ILE A 158 5.43 -30.10 -36.09
CA ILE A 158 6.01 -29.37 -34.95
C ILE A 158 5.02 -28.49 -34.19
N ALA A 159 3.75 -28.45 -34.58
CA ALA A 159 2.74 -27.65 -33.91
C ALA A 159 2.65 -28.03 -32.42
N GLY A 160 2.84 -27.04 -31.54
CA GLY A 160 2.81 -27.24 -30.09
C GLY A 160 4.05 -27.92 -29.49
N ARG A 161 5.15 -28.04 -30.25
CA ARG A 161 6.42 -28.61 -29.77
C ARG A 161 7.52 -27.56 -29.66
N HIS A 162 8.48 -27.79 -28.76
CA HIS A 162 9.62 -26.91 -28.54
C HIS A 162 10.89 -27.45 -29.23
N ASN A 163 11.62 -26.57 -29.90
CA ASN A 163 12.92 -26.90 -30.47
C ASN A 163 14.00 -26.87 -29.37
N LEU A 164 14.58 -28.02 -29.04
CA LEU A 164 15.61 -28.11 -28.01
C LEU A 164 16.93 -27.41 -28.41
N ARG A 165 17.12 -27.13 -29.70
CA ARG A 165 18.32 -26.47 -30.22
C ARG A 165 18.31 -24.96 -30.05
N ASP A 166 17.14 -24.36 -29.81
CA ASP A 166 16.98 -22.92 -29.58
C ASP A 166 17.17 -22.54 -28.11
N GLN A 167 17.42 -23.52 -27.24
CA GLN A 167 17.70 -23.29 -25.81
C GLN A 167 19.16 -22.90 -25.57
N THR A 168 19.42 -22.26 -24.42
CA THR A 168 20.77 -21.88 -23.97
C THR A 168 21.08 -22.55 -22.63
N PRO A 169 21.93 -23.59 -22.57
CA PRO A 169 22.70 -24.19 -23.68
C PRO A 169 21.82 -25.06 -24.61
N PRO A 170 22.21 -25.25 -25.89
CA PRO A 170 21.47 -26.10 -26.81
C PRO A 170 21.39 -27.55 -26.32
N GLN A 171 20.18 -28.11 -26.27
CA GLN A 171 19.92 -29.44 -25.74
C GLN A 171 19.64 -30.47 -26.84
N TRP A 172 19.48 -31.72 -26.43
CA TRP A 172 19.10 -32.87 -27.26
C TRP A 172 17.97 -33.64 -26.56
N CYS A 173 17.24 -34.50 -27.27
CA CYS A 173 16.11 -35.27 -26.68
C CYS A 173 16.49 -35.98 -25.37
N ALA A 174 17.72 -36.48 -25.24
CA ALA A 174 18.23 -37.13 -24.03
C ALA A 174 18.20 -36.26 -22.76
N ALA A 175 18.06 -34.93 -22.87
CA ALA A 175 17.88 -34.03 -21.74
C ALA A 175 16.54 -34.25 -21.02
N HIS A 176 15.52 -34.81 -21.71
CA HIS A 176 14.18 -35.04 -21.17
C HIS A 176 13.90 -36.51 -20.80
N ARG A 177 14.94 -37.31 -20.54
CA ARG A 177 14.81 -38.73 -20.11
C ARG A 177 13.88 -38.95 -18.92
N ALA A 178 13.84 -37.99 -17.98
CA ALA A 178 13.04 -38.10 -16.77
C ALA A 178 11.55 -37.77 -16.95
N SER A 179 11.13 -37.28 -18.13
CA SER A 179 9.77 -36.78 -18.37
C SER A 179 9.26 -37.19 -19.75
N PRO A 180 8.37 -38.20 -19.83
CA PRO A 180 7.73 -38.60 -21.08
C PRO A 180 6.98 -37.42 -21.73
N ARG A 181 6.37 -36.55 -20.91
CA ARG A 181 5.64 -35.37 -21.38
C ARG A 181 6.56 -34.38 -22.08
N ASP A 182 7.70 -34.03 -21.47
CA ASP A 182 8.64 -33.06 -22.03
C ASP A 182 9.38 -33.64 -23.25
N CYS A 183 9.64 -34.95 -23.22
CA CYS A 183 10.15 -35.66 -24.38
C CYS A 183 9.18 -35.54 -25.57
N LEU A 184 7.91 -35.89 -25.36
CA LEU A 184 6.90 -35.90 -26.41
C LEU A 184 6.45 -34.50 -26.85
N SER A 185 6.75 -33.44 -26.10
CA SER A 185 6.52 -32.04 -26.50
C SER A 185 7.73 -31.39 -27.18
N SER A 186 8.78 -32.16 -27.51
CA SER A 186 10.04 -31.63 -28.01
C SER A 186 10.44 -32.15 -29.39
N TYR A 187 11.31 -31.42 -30.07
CA TYR A 187 12.01 -31.85 -31.28
C TYR A 187 13.42 -31.22 -31.34
N VAL A 188 14.27 -31.76 -32.21
CA VAL A 188 15.58 -31.17 -32.53
C VAL A 188 15.66 -30.82 -34.01
N SER A 189 16.25 -29.67 -34.32
CA SER A 189 16.52 -29.24 -35.69
C SER A 189 18.02 -29.25 -36.02
N ARG A 190 18.37 -29.53 -37.28
CA ARG A 190 19.74 -29.44 -37.79
C ARG A 190 19.71 -28.78 -39.16
N ALA A 191 20.47 -27.69 -39.32
CA ALA A 191 20.64 -27.06 -40.62
C ALA A 191 21.54 -27.94 -41.51
N GLU A 192 21.07 -28.32 -42.69
CA GLU A 192 21.81 -29.08 -43.70
C GLU A 192 21.67 -28.38 -45.06
N GLY A 193 22.54 -27.41 -45.32
CA GLY A 193 22.48 -26.56 -46.51
C GLY A 193 21.26 -25.64 -46.51
N ALA A 194 20.45 -25.71 -47.57
CA ALA A 194 19.22 -24.93 -47.73
C ALA A 194 17.97 -25.60 -47.13
N ALA A 195 18.13 -26.74 -46.46
CA ALA A 195 17.06 -27.45 -45.79
C ALA A 195 17.33 -27.58 -44.29
N THR A 196 16.26 -27.66 -43.52
CA THR A 196 16.32 -27.96 -42.08
C THR A 196 15.83 -29.39 -41.87
N GLU A 197 16.70 -30.26 -41.37
CA GLU A 197 16.33 -31.59 -40.90
C GLU A 197 15.71 -31.46 -39.50
N LEU A 198 14.49 -31.96 -39.33
CA LEU A 198 13.82 -32.05 -38.04
C LEU A 198 13.70 -33.51 -37.62
N ARG A 199 13.93 -33.78 -36.34
CA ARG A 199 13.67 -35.07 -35.71
C ARG A 199 12.84 -34.85 -34.45
N LEU A 200 11.66 -35.49 -34.40
CA LEU A 200 10.81 -35.47 -33.21
C LEU A 200 11.48 -36.26 -32.08
N CYS A 201 11.28 -35.86 -30.84
CA CYS A 201 11.72 -36.66 -29.71
C CYS A 201 10.68 -37.75 -29.41
N GLU A 202 11.14 -38.98 -29.21
CA GLU A 202 10.36 -40.16 -28.90
C GLU A 202 10.78 -40.72 -27.55
N PHE A 203 9.79 -40.98 -26.69
CA PHE A 203 10.02 -41.64 -25.41
C PHE A 203 9.92 -43.15 -25.58
N LEU A 204 10.93 -43.90 -25.16
CA LEU A 204 11.00 -45.35 -25.21
C LEU A 204 10.67 -45.93 -23.81
N PRO A 205 9.46 -46.45 -23.57
CA PRO A 205 9.05 -46.90 -22.23
C PRO A 205 9.90 -48.05 -21.69
N ALA A 206 10.43 -48.90 -22.58
CA ALA A 206 11.24 -50.06 -22.19
C ALA A 206 12.59 -49.67 -21.56
N SER A 207 13.15 -48.52 -21.96
CA SER A 207 14.45 -48.04 -21.49
C SER A 207 14.36 -46.76 -20.66
N SER A 208 13.15 -46.20 -20.49
CA SER A 208 12.94 -44.86 -19.93
C SER A 208 13.86 -43.81 -20.55
N ASP A 209 14.09 -43.90 -21.86
CA ASP A 209 14.98 -42.99 -22.60
C ASP A 209 14.17 -42.09 -23.54
N CYS A 210 14.66 -40.88 -23.76
CA CYS A 210 14.13 -39.95 -24.75
C CYS A 210 15.15 -39.79 -25.88
N VAL A 211 14.80 -40.28 -27.07
CA VAL A 211 15.69 -40.33 -28.23
C VAL A 211 15.12 -39.53 -29.39
N ALA A 212 15.97 -39.06 -30.29
CA ALA A 212 15.48 -38.47 -31.53
C ALA A 212 14.96 -39.58 -32.45
N SER A 213 13.74 -39.43 -32.98
CA SER A 213 13.09 -40.35 -33.91
C SER A 213 14.00 -40.69 -35.08
N ALA A 214 13.94 -41.92 -35.59
CA ALA A 214 14.66 -42.31 -36.80
C ALA A 214 14.10 -41.60 -38.06
N ALA A 215 12.83 -41.20 -38.03
CA ALA A 215 12.20 -40.45 -39.11
C ALA A 215 12.79 -39.04 -39.20
N ARG A 216 13.20 -38.67 -40.41
CA ARG A 216 13.72 -37.34 -40.73
C ARG A 216 12.67 -36.56 -41.50
N LEU A 217 12.34 -35.37 -41.02
CA LEU A 217 11.46 -34.45 -41.72
C LEU A 217 12.33 -33.34 -42.32
N THR A 218 12.44 -33.30 -43.64
CA THR A 218 13.19 -32.26 -44.35
C THR A 218 12.25 -31.10 -44.65
N CYS A 219 12.53 -29.95 -44.05
CA CYS A 219 11.75 -28.74 -44.26
C CYS A 219 12.52 -27.77 -45.14
N PRO A 220 11.87 -27.09 -46.11
CA PRO A 220 12.50 -25.99 -46.81
C PRO A 220 12.95 -24.95 -45.78
N ALA A 221 14.18 -24.42 -45.92
CA ALA A 221 14.62 -23.34 -45.04
C ALA A 221 13.60 -22.19 -45.11
N PRO A 222 13.34 -21.50 -43.98
CA PRO A 222 12.59 -20.26 -44.02
C PRO A 222 13.22 -19.34 -45.08
N PRO A 223 12.42 -18.63 -45.89
CA PRO A 223 12.98 -17.61 -46.77
C PRO A 223 13.86 -16.69 -45.93
N ALA A 224 15.07 -16.41 -46.43
CA ALA A 224 16.01 -15.54 -45.72
C ALA A 224 15.27 -14.26 -45.31
N PRO A 225 15.40 -13.81 -44.05
CA PRO A 225 14.77 -12.57 -43.63
C PRO A 225 15.19 -11.46 -44.60
N PRO A 226 14.27 -10.55 -44.99
CA PRO A 226 14.64 -9.42 -45.83
C PRO A 226 15.83 -8.70 -45.19
N PRO A 227 16.75 -8.13 -45.99
CA PRO A 227 17.89 -7.39 -45.46
C PRO A 227 17.38 -6.39 -44.43
N LEU A 228 17.93 -6.48 -43.21
CA LEU A 228 17.56 -5.59 -42.12
C LEU A 228 17.74 -4.14 -42.62
N PRO A 229 16.76 -3.25 -42.38
CA PRO A 229 16.97 -1.84 -42.66
C PRO A 229 18.24 -1.37 -41.94
N PRO A 230 18.96 -0.37 -42.48
CA PRO A 230 20.15 0.16 -41.82
C PRO A 230 19.80 0.49 -40.37
N LEU A 231 20.61 -0.03 -39.44
CA LEU A 231 20.44 0.21 -38.01
C LEU A 231 20.31 1.73 -37.81
N PRO A 232 19.27 2.20 -37.08
CA PRO A 232 19.21 3.61 -36.72
C PRO A 232 20.52 3.98 -36.01
N PRO A 233 21.02 5.21 -36.19
CA PRO A 233 22.20 5.67 -35.47
C PRO A 233 22.00 5.39 -33.97
N PRO A 234 23.05 4.94 -33.26
CA PRO A 234 22.94 4.65 -31.84
C PRO A 234 22.33 5.87 -31.14
N PRO A 235 21.33 5.67 -30.26
CA PRO A 235 20.74 6.78 -29.54
C PRO A 235 21.86 7.53 -28.82
N PRO A 236 21.77 8.88 -28.72
CA PRO A 236 22.75 9.65 -27.97
C PRO A 236 22.91 9.03 -26.57
N PRO A 237 24.13 9.00 -26.02
CA PRO A 237 24.38 8.44 -24.70
C PRO A 237 23.41 9.07 -23.70
N ALA A 238 22.72 8.23 -22.94
CA ALA A 238 21.76 8.70 -21.95
C ALA A 238 22.45 9.73 -21.03
N PRO A 239 21.77 10.83 -20.65
CA PRO A 239 22.32 11.77 -19.71
C PRO A 239 22.72 11.04 -18.42
N PRO A 240 23.79 11.48 -17.73
CA PRO A 240 24.20 10.87 -16.47
C PRO A 240 23.00 10.88 -15.50
N PRO A 241 22.83 9.83 -14.68
CA PRO A 241 21.72 9.76 -13.75
C PRO A 241 21.76 10.97 -12.82
N ARG A 242 20.65 11.70 -12.73
CA ARG A 242 20.52 12.83 -11.80
C ARG A 242 20.68 12.31 -10.37
N PRO A 243 21.32 13.07 -9.47
CA PRO A 243 21.31 12.74 -8.05
C PRO A 243 19.87 12.57 -7.55
N LEU A 244 19.60 11.50 -6.79
CA LEU A 244 18.26 11.17 -6.31
C LEU A 244 17.60 12.31 -5.53
N LEU A 245 18.39 13.09 -4.76
CA LEU A 245 17.91 14.29 -4.07
C LEU A 245 17.32 15.33 -5.04
N GLU A 246 17.97 15.56 -6.18
CA GLU A 246 17.48 16.49 -7.19
C GLU A 246 16.15 15.99 -7.78
N LEU A 247 16.03 14.68 -8.04
CA LEU A 247 14.78 14.08 -8.52
C LEU A 247 13.64 14.21 -7.52
N ILE A 248 13.91 14.01 -6.22
CA ILE A 248 12.90 14.17 -5.15
C ILE A 248 12.43 15.63 -5.08
N ASN A 249 13.36 16.60 -5.09
CA ASN A 249 13.02 18.02 -5.06
C ASN A 249 12.28 18.48 -6.34
N LEU A 250 12.65 17.94 -7.51
CA LEU A 250 11.92 18.19 -8.76
C LEU A 250 10.49 17.66 -8.70
N ARG A 251 10.27 16.45 -8.15
CA ARG A 251 8.92 15.90 -7.93
C ARG A 251 8.10 16.77 -6.98
N PHE A 252 8.69 17.27 -5.90
CA PHE A 252 8.00 18.19 -5.00
C PHE A 252 7.61 19.51 -5.70
N ALA A 253 8.57 20.12 -6.40
CA ALA A 253 8.38 21.42 -7.04
C ALA A 253 7.37 21.37 -8.21
N GLY A 254 7.37 20.26 -8.97
CA GLY A 254 6.43 20.01 -10.06
C GLY A 254 5.14 19.30 -9.65
N GLY A 255 5.01 18.91 -8.38
CA GLY A 255 3.87 18.16 -7.87
C GLY A 255 2.58 18.96 -7.83
N GLY A 256 1.46 18.28 -8.05
CA GLY A 256 0.12 18.85 -8.05
C GLY A 256 -0.94 17.77 -8.32
N PRO A 257 -2.23 18.12 -8.41
CA PRO A 257 -3.28 17.14 -8.64
C PRO A 257 -2.98 16.26 -9.87
N SER A 258 -2.83 14.95 -9.63
CA SER A 258 -2.57 13.96 -10.67
C SER A 258 -2.98 12.57 -10.19
N ALA A 259 -3.45 11.72 -11.12
CA ALA A 259 -3.70 10.31 -10.84
C ALA A 259 -2.40 9.48 -10.74
N ALA A 260 -1.28 9.98 -11.27
CA ALA A 260 0.00 9.28 -11.26
C ALA A 260 0.88 9.75 -10.08
N LEU A 261 1.26 8.83 -9.19
CA LEU A 261 2.07 9.14 -8.00
C LEU A 261 3.36 9.91 -8.31
N GLY A 262 4.07 9.53 -9.38
CA GLY A 262 5.34 10.18 -9.77
C GLY A 262 5.20 11.63 -10.21
N THR A 263 4.00 12.03 -10.65
CA THR A 263 3.66 13.41 -11.03
C THR A 263 2.95 14.15 -9.89
N ALA A 264 2.29 13.42 -8.99
CA ALA A 264 1.49 14.00 -7.93
C ALA A 264 2.34 14.69 -6.86
N GLY A 265 3.54 14.17 -6.56
CA GLY A 265 4.47 14.78 -5.61
C GLY A 265 5.47 13.77 -5.05
N VAL A 266 5.79 13.92 -3.76
CA VAL A 266 6.66 13.01 -3.01
C VAL A 266 5.84 12.30 -1.95
N LEU A 267 5.88 10.97 -1.94
CA LEU A 267 5.18 10.15 -0.98
C LEU A 267 6.08 9.87 0.24
N LEU A 268 5.61 10.23 1.43
CA LEU A 268 6.34 10.15 2.68
C LEU A 268 5.60 9.28 3.69
N HIS A 269 6.21 8.19 4.13
CA HIS A 269 5.73 7.43 5.30
C HIS A 269 6.52 7.86 6.52
N THR A 270 5.88 8.52 7.49
CA THR A 270 6.50 8.88 8.78
C THR A 270 6.55 7.67 9.70
N PHE A 271 7.60 7.53 10.50
CA PHE A 271 7.62 6.52 11.55
C PHE A 271 6.45 6.73 12.52
N ASP A 272 5.79 5.63 12.86
CA ASP A 272 4.61 5.61 13.71
C ASP A 272 4.63 4.34 14.58
N ASP A 273 3.56 4.16 15.38
CA ASP A 273 3.42 3.01 16.27
C ASP A 273 2.70 1.83 15.61
N ILE A 274 2.41 1.89 14.30
CA ILE A 274 1.74 0.83 13.53
C ILE A 274 2.71 0.05 12.63
N THR A 275 4.00 0.36 12.72
CA THR A 275 5.10 -0.39 12.08
C THR A 275 5.89 -1.20 13.11
N ASP A 276 6.75 -2.10 12.64
CA ASP A 276 7.66 -2.81 13.54
C ASP A 276 8.68 -1.84 14.17
N ALA A 277 8.82 -1.88 15.51
CA ALA A 277 9.66 -0.91 16.22
C ALA A 277 11.17 -1.09 15.93
N ALA A 278 11.62 -2.33 15.67
CA ALA A 278 13.03 -2.61 15.40
C ALA A 278 13.36 -2.35 13.92
N SER A 279 12.44 -2.73 13.03
CA SER A 279 12.55 -2.66 11.58
C SER A 279 11.35 -1.91 11.00
N PRO A 280 11.29 -0.57 11.11
CA PRO A 280 10.09 0.21 10.75
C PRO A 280 9.73 0.19 9.26
N TRP A 281 10.57 -0.39 8.40
CA TRP A 281 10.22 -0.71 7.01
C TRP A 281 9.33 -1.95 6.87
N LEU A 282 9.07 -2.67 7.96
CA LEU A 282 8.17 -3.81 8.04
C LEU A 282 6.86 -3.42 8.74
N PRO A 283 5.73 -4.03 8.36
CA PRO A 283 4.48 -3.86 9.08
C PRO A 283 4.58 -4.34 10.53
N CYS A 284 3.65 -3.87 11.37
CA CYS A 284 3.56 -4.34 12.75
C CYS A 284 3.40 -5.87 12.85
N HIS A 285 4.14 -6.45 13.80
CA HIS A 285 4.09 -7.88 14.08
C HIS A 285 2.69 -8.31 14.55
N GLU A 286 2.22 -9.47 14.08
CA GLU A 286 0.86 -9.99 14.30
C GLU A 286 0.46 -10.09 15.78
N ALA A 287 1.42 -10.44 16.64
CA ALA A 287 1.20 -10.58 18.08
C ALA A 287 1.09 -9.24 18.85
N ARG A 288 1.28 -8.09 18.20
CA ARG A 288 1.14 -6.76 18.83
C ARG A 288 -0.26 -6.20 18.60
N TRP A 289 -0.61 -5.16 19.34
CA TRP A 289 -1.93 -4.52 19.27
C TRP A 289 -2.27 -3.99 17.87
N CYS A 290 -1.27 -3.63 17.06
CA CYS A 290 -1.40 -3.16 15.68
C CYS A 290 -1.35 -4.29 14.63
N GLY A 291 -1.35 -5.56 15.04
CA GLY A 291 -1.22 -6.69 14.11
C GLY A 291 -2.31 -6.77 13.04
N ASN A 292 -3.50 -6.23 13.32
CA ASN A 292 -4.61 -6.11 12.35
C ASN A 292 -4.45 -4.97 11.34
N LEU A 293 -3.43 -4.11 11.49
CA LEU A 293 -3.08 -3.01 10.58
C LEU A 293 -1.89 -3.36 9.67
N ARG A 294 -1.35 -4.59 9.79
CA ARG A 294 -0.15 -5.02 9.07
C ARG A 294 -0.28 -5.10 7.54
N ASP A 295 -1.49 -4.96 7.02
CA ASP A 295 -1.82 -5.06 5.61
C ASP A 295 -1.66 -3.74 4.85
N ARG A 296 -1.25 -2.66 5.53
CA ARG A 296 -1.08 -1.34 4.93
C ARG A 296 -0.03 -0.47 5.61
N PHE A 297 0.37 0.57 4.90
CA PHE A 297 1.12 1.71 5.45
C PHE A 297 0.34 2.99 5.20
N ALA A 298 0.32 3.91 6.17
CA ALA A 298 -0.21 5.26 5.98
C ALA A 298 0.92 6.20 5.57
N ALA A 299 0.71 6.99 4.53
CA ALA A 299 1.68 7.95 4.03
C ALA A 299 1.03 9.32 3.79
N SER A 300 1.85 10.35 3.66
CA SER A 300 1.46 11.69 3.21
C SER A 300 2.09 11.97 1.85
N LEU A 301 1.30 12.49 0.93
CA LEU A 301 1.73 12.99 -0.36
C LEU A 301 1.99 14.49 -0.28
N VAL A 302 3.26 14.88 -0.39
CA VAL A 302 3.69 16.28 -0.27
C VAL A 302 4.11 16.87 -1.61
N TYR A 303 3.73 18.11 -1.82
CA TYR A 303 3.98 18.89 -3.04
C TYR A 303 3.95 20.38 -2.71
N ARG A 304 4.31 21.25 -3.67
CA ARG A 304 4.53 22.68 -3.39
C ARG A 304 3.39 23.39 -2.68
N SER A 305 2.13 23.08 -3.00
CA SER A 305 0.97 23.71 -2.35
C SER A 305 0.47 22.95 -1.11
N HIS A 306 1.10 21.84 -0.73
CA HIS A 306 0.74 21.06 0.44
C HIS A 306 1.93 20.23 0.95
N SER A 307 2.58 20.70 2.01
CA SER A 307 3.82 20.13 2.56
C SER A 307 3.64 19.53 3.95
N HIS A 308 2.41 19.32 4.42
CA HIS A 308 2.19 18.73 5.74
C HIS A 308 2.28 17.20 5.69
N VAL A 309 2.86 16.64 6.75
CA VAL A 309 2.93 15.19 7.01
C VAL A 309 2.26 14.88 8.35
N TYR A 310 1.89 13.62 8.57
CA TYR A 310 1.20 13.17 9.79
C TYR A 310 1.90 13.63 11.09
N SER A 311 3.18 13.27 11.25
CA SER A 311 3.97 13.60 12.44
C SER A 311 4.94 14.75 12.17
N LYS A 312 4.96 15.74 13.08
CA LYS A 312 5.86 16.91 12.95
C LYS A 312 7.27 16.67 13.48
N GLY A 313 7.46 15.63 14.29
CA GLY A 313 8.73 15.34 14.95
C GLY A 313 9.45 14.12 14.36
N GLU A 314 8.71 13.13 13.89
CA GLU A 314 9.27 11.85 13.47
C GLU A 314 9.84 11.91 12.05
N GLY A 315 10.95 11.22 11.85
CA GLY A 315 11.48 10.94 10.52
C GLY A 315 10.62 9.91 9.77
N GLY A 316 11.15 9.36 8.68
CA GLY A 316 10.42 8.40 7.88
C GLY A 316 11.13 7.95 6.61
N PHE A 317 10.37 7.42 5.66
CA PHE A 317 10.83 7.00 4.34
C PHE A 317 10.28 7.90 3.24
N VAL A 318 11.13 8.18 2.25
CA VAL A 318 10.70 8.64 0.93
C VAL A 318 10.42 7.40 0.08
N VAL A 319 9.18 7.27 -0.37
CA VAL A 319 8.67 6.08 -1.04
C VAL A 319 8.82 6.22 -2.55
N ASP A 320 9.27 5.16 -3.23
CA ASP A 320 9.35 5.09 -4.68
C ASP A 320 7.92 5.04 -5.27
N PRO A 321 7.49 6.05 -6.05
CA PRO A 321 6.15 6.04 -6.64
C PRO A 321 5.92 4.88 -7.60
N ASP A 322 6.95 4.33 -8.22
CA ASP A 322 6.84 3.25 -9.21
C ASP A 322 6.73 1.86 -8.56
N ARG A 323 6.98 1.77 -7.25
CA ARG A 323 6.94 0.51 -6.47
C ARG A 323 5.89 0.55 -5.36
N ALA A 324 5.11 1.62 -5.29
CA ALA A 324 4.01 1.76 -4.36
C ALA A 324 2.68 1.45 -5.04
N ARG A 325 1.78 0.77 -4.33
CA ARG A 325 0.39 0.60 -4.76
C ARG A 325 -0.53 1.31 -3.77
N VAL A 326 -1.25 2.32 -4.25
CA VAL A 326 -2.28 3.02 -3.47
C VAL A 326 -3.51 2.12 -3.34
N LEU A 327 -4.00 1.97 -2.12
CA LEU A 327 -5.28 1.31 -1.81
C LEU A 327 -6.43 2.31 -1.81
N CYS A 328 -6.21 3.49 -1.23
CA CYS A 328 -7.11 4.64 -1.26
C CYS A 328 -6.39 5.89 -0.78
N SER A 329 -7.08 7.03 -0.86
CA SER A 329 -6.56 8.30 -0.34
C SER A 329 -7.63 9.17 0.31
N TYR A 330 -7.18 10.08 1.17
CA TYR A 330 -7.99 11.03 1.92
C TYR A 330 -7.37 12.41 1.79
N HIS A 331 -8.20 13.44 1.58
CA HIS A 331 -7.73 14.82 1.49
C HIS A 331 -7.28 15.41 2.85
N GLY A 332 -7.57 14.68 3.94
CA GLY A 332 -7.20 14.94 5.32
C GLY A 332 -6.85 13.63 6.05
N ASP A 333 -7.07 13.60 7.38
CA ASP A 333 -6.99 12.37 8.20
C ASP A 333 -8.16 11.43 7.87
N GLY A 334 -7.84 10.25 7.36
CA GLY A 334 -8.81 9.24 6.96
C GLY A 334 -9.21 8.30 8.10
N HIS A 335 -8.63 8.41 9.29
CA HIS A 335 -8.86 7.52 10.42
C HIS A 335 -8.66 6.03 10.06
N SER A 336 -7.66 5.74 9.23
CA SER A 336 -7.45 4.43 8.60
C SER A 336 -7.17 3.29 9.59
N MET A 337 -6.71 3.61 10.81
CA MET A 337 -6.52 2.65 11.89
C MET A 337 -7.84 2.00 12.35
N ALA A 338 -8.97 2.70 12.23
CA ALA A 338 -10.27 2.15 12.59
C ALA A 338 -10.90 1.26 11.49
N LYS A 339 -10.23 1.13 10.33
CA LYS A 339 -10.79 0.53 9.10
C LYS A 339 -10.08 -0.77 8.73
N ALA A 340 -10.03 -1.73 9.66
CA ALA A 340 -9.39 -3.03 9.44
C ALA A 340 -10.30 -4.02 8.69
N CYS A 341 -9.69 -4.83 7.82
CA CYS A 341 -10.37 -5.94 7.15
C CYS A 341 -10.31 -7.22 7.98
N VAL A 342 -11.33 -8.07 7.82
CA VAL A 342 -11.39 -9.40 8.42
C VAL A 342 -11.80 -10.42 7.34
N PRO A 343 -10.88 -11.31 6.92
CA PRO A 343 -9.47 -11.38 7.30
C PRO A 343 -8.67 -10.16 6.83
N SER A 344 -7.49 -9.92 7.43
CA SER A 344 -6.58 -8.84 7.00
C SER A 344 -6.16 -9.01 5.53
N GLY A 345 -5.96 -7.89 4.84
CA GLY A 345 -5.61 -7.87 3.42
C GLY A 345 -6.74 -7.37 2.52
N VAL A 346 -6.40 -7.18 1.24
CA VAL A 346 -7.34 -6.71 0.21
C VAL A 346 -8.28 -7.84 -0.21
N SER A 347 -9.56 -7.53 -0.30
CA SER A 347 -10.61 -8.41 -0.82
C SER A 347 -11.62 -7.61 -1.65
N GLU A 348 -12.52 -8.29 -2.34
CA GLU A 348 -13.62 -7.62 -3.08
C GLU A 348 -14.55 -6.83 -2.14
N GLU A 349 -14.68 -7.27 -0.89
CA GLU A 349 -15.61 -6.69 0.10
C GLU A 349 -14.95 -5.67 1.03
N CYS A 350 -13.62 -5.66 1.11
CA CYS A 350 -12.87 -4.83 2.03
C CYS A 350 -11.51 -4.44 1.47
N VAL A 351 -11.25 -3.13 1.44
CA VAL A 351 -9.94 -2.56 1.14
C VAL A 351 -9.36 -2.02 2.45
N PRO A 352 -8.22 -2.54 2.93
CA PRO A 352 -7.61 -2.15 4.20
C PRO A 352 -7.38 -0.65 4.33
N GLY A 353 -7.84 -0.06 5.43
CA GLY A 353 -7.66 1.37 5.70
C GLY A 353 -8.62 2.27 4.92
N CYS A 354 -9.49 1.68 4.09
CA CYS A 354 -10.39 2.38 3.18
C CYS A 354 -11.85 2.22 3.60
N GLY A 355 -12.73 3.03 3.01
CA GLY A 355 -14.16 3.09 3.31
C GLY A 355 -14.55 4.24 4.25
N GLY A 356 -15.86 4.43 4.42
CA GLY A 356 -16.45 5.43 5.31
C GLY A 356 -16.80 4.79 6.65
N GLY A 357 -16.38 5.42 7.75
CA GLY A 357 -16.68 4.93 9.08
C GLY A 357 -16.71 6.04 10.10
N TYR A 358 -17.91 6.56 10.38
CA TYR A 358 -18.53 6.59 11.70
C TYR A 358 -20.05 6.55 11.51
N ALA A 359 -20.73 5.68 12.24
CA ALA A 359 -22.19 5.60 12.30
C ALA A 359 -22.78 6.97 12.67
N GLY A 360 -23.67 7.48 11.83
CA GLY A 360 -24.34 8.77 12.01
C GLY A 360 -25.30 9.14 10.87
N CYS A 361 -25.10 8.57 9.70
CA CYS A 361 -26.13 8.45 8.66
C CYS A 361 -26.30 6.96 8.39
N ASP A 362 -27.54 6.48 8.40
CA ASP A 362 -27.88 5.06 8.29
C ASP A 362 -27.06 4.32 7.22
N VAL A 363 -26.65 3.10 7.58
CA VAL A 363 -26.25 1.95 6.76
C VAL A 363 -26.65 2.17 5.27
N VAL A 364 -25.79 2.04 4.27
CA VAL A 364 -25.33 0.77 3.69
C VAL A 364 -24.31 1.11 2.59
N GLU A 365 -23.01 0.94 2.87
CA GLU A 365 -22.02 0.32 1.97
C GLU A 365 -20.65 0.42 2.67
N LYS A 366 -20.03 -0.73 2.95
CA LYS A 366 -18.72 -0.84 3.64
C LYS A 366 -17.57 -0.16 2.88
N THR A 367 -17.85 0.33 1.66
CA THR A 367 -16.92 1.01 0.76
C THR A 367 -17.51 2.35 0.31
N ALA A 368 -17.96 3.20 1.24
CA ALA A 368 -18.39 4.55 0.88
C ALA A 368 -17.20 5.35 0.31
N TRP A 369 -17.03 5.23 -1.01
CA TRP A 369 -16.11 6.02 -1.81
C TRP A 369 -16.66 7.44 -1.92
N CYS A 370 -15.79 8.44 -1.99
CA CYS A 370 -16.23 9.80 -2.18
C CYS A 370 -17.00 9.96 -3.48
N ALA A 371 -18.19 10.58 -3.41
CA ALA A 371 -18.89 11.06 -4.59
C ALA A 371 -18.43 12.48 -4.94
N CYS A 372 -18.26 12.76 -6.23
CA CYS A 372 -17.56 13.92 -6.78
C CYS A 372 -18.06 15.33 -6.37
N GLU A 373 -19.22 15.46 -5.71
CA GLU A 373 -19.89 16.76 -5.54
C GLU A 373 -19.67 17.42 -4.18
N ARG A 374 -19.44 16.65 -3.11
CA ARG A 374 -19.05 17.11 -1.76
C ARG A 374 -18.63 15.89 -0.96
N ALA A 375 -17.33 15.60 -0.98
CA ALA A 375 -16.76 14.60 -0.09
C ALA A 375 -16.97 15.06 1.35
N GLU A 376 -17.79 14.33 2.12
CA GLU A 376 -17.75 14.44 3.57
C GLU A 376 -16.31 14.14 4.04
N PHE A 377 -15.90 14.74 5.16
CA PHE A 377 -14.50 14.76 5.63
C PHE A 377 -13.85 13.36 5.78
N LEU A 378 -14.64 12.28 5.78
CA LEU A 378 -14.21 10.91 6.10
C LEU A 378 -14.39 9.88 4.98
N CYS A 379 -14.83 10.26 3.79
CA CYS A 379 -14.92 9.32 2.67
C CYS A 379 -13.53 9.05 2.06
N ALA A 380 -13.34 7.84 1.55
CA ALA A 380 -12.10 7.44 0.87
C ALA A 380 -12.21 7.71 -0.63
N TRP A 381 -11.15 8.16 -1.27
CA TRP A 381 -11.03 8.20 -2.73
C TRP A 381 -10.38 6.91 -3.23
N LYS A 382 -10.84 6.41 -4.38
CA LYS A 382 -10.25 5.21 -5.00
C LYS A 382 -8.82 5.46 -5.49
N PRO A 383 -8.02 4.41 -5.76
CA PRO A 383 -6.66 4.57 -6.27
C PRO A 383 -6.56 5.42 -7.55
N ASP A 384 -7.51 5.27 -8.47
CA ASP A 384 -7.59 6.01 -9.73
C ASP A 384 -8.19 7.43 -9.57
N GLU A 385 -8.63 7.78 -8.36
CA GLU A 385 -9.23 9.07 -8.02
C GLU A 385 -8.29 9.97 -7.19
N LEU A 386 -6.98 9.67 -7.16
CA LEU A 386 -5.98 10.45 -6.42
C LEU A 386 -5.98 11.93 -6.82
N GLU A 387 -6.17 12.23 -8.11
CA GLU A 387 -6.25 13.60 -8.60
C GLU A 387 -7.40 14.37 -7.95
N GLN A 388 -8.57 13.75 -7.85
CA GLN A 388 -9.78 14.34 -7.29
C GLN A 388 -9.61 14.57 -5.80
N MET A 389 -8.99 13.64 -5.08
CA MET A 389 -8.59 13.81 -3.67
C MET A 389 -7.73 15.08 -3.51
N MET A 390 -6.70 15.24 -4.33
CA MET A 390 -5.80 16.40 -4.24
C MET A 390 -6.51 17.71 -4.61
N ARG A 391 -7.41 17.70 -5.60
CA ARG A 391 -8.25 18.87 -5.92
C ARG A 391 -9.16 19.24 -4.76
N GLN A 392 -9.73 18.25 -4.05
CA GLN A 392 -10.53 18.48 -2.86
C GLN A 392 -9.67 19.09 -1.74
N GLN A 393 -8.47 18.56 -1.50
CA GLN A 393 -7.52 19.13 -0.53
C GLN A 393 -7.20 20.60 -0.83
N GLN A 394 -6.92 20.95 -2.09
CA GLN A 394 -6.65 22.33 -2.48
C GLN A 394 -7.86 23.25 -2.25
N ARG A 395 -9.09 22.78 -2.49
CA ARG A 395 -10.31 23.55 -2.20
C ARG A 395 -10.47 23.82 -0.71
N GLU A 396 -10.29 22.80 0.13
CA GLU A 396 -10.39 22.95 1.58
C GLU A 396 -9.29 23.87 2.15
N ALA A 397 -8.10 23.85 1.56
CA ALA A 397 -7.03 24.80 1.88
C ALA A 397 -7.41 26.24 1.51
N ALA A 398 -7.95 26.46 0.32
CA ALA A 398 -8.38 27.78 -0.15
C ALA A 398 -9.52 28.36 0.71
N ASN A 399 -10.39 27.51 1.27
CA ASN A 399 -11.48 27.91 2.13
C ASN A 399 -11.05 28.23 3.58
N GLY A 400 -9.75 28.13 3.90
CA GLY A 400 -9.26 28.29 5.27
C GLY A 400 -9.72 27.16 6.21
N PHE A 401 -10.36 26.12 5.68
CA PHE A 401 -10.76 24.96 6.47
C PHE A 401 -9.53 24.14 6.89
N LEU A 402 -8.49 24.13 6.05
CA LEU A 402 -7.18 23.56 6.36
C LEU A 402 -6.17 24.56 6.94
N ASP A 403 -6.61 25.72 7.46
CA ASP A 403 -5.74 26.68 8.18
C ASP A 403 -5.12 26.08 9.47
N LEU A 404 -5.39 24.79 9.72
CA LEU A 404 -4.85 23.99 10.81
C LEU A 404 -4.10 22.75 10.29
N LYS A 405 -2.94 22.91 9.66
CA LYS A 405 -1.84 21.92 9.76
C LYS A 405 -2.18 20.48 9.31
N GLY A 406 -3.24 20.30 8.54
CA GLY A 406 -3.74 18.98 8.14
C GLY A 406 -2.84 18.38 7.06
N TYR A 407 -2.46 17.13 7.22
CA TYR A 407 -1.82 16.30 6.20
C TYR A 407 -2.91 15.60 5.37
N ASN A 408 -2.61 15.14 4.15
CA ASN A 408 -3.42 14.08 3.53
C ASN A 408 -2.95 12.71 4.01
N GLU A 409 -3.84 11.74 3.93
CA GLU A 409 -3.52 10.33 4.19
C GLU A 409 -3.68 9.51 2.91
N VAL A 410 -2.61 8.86 2.47
CA VAL A 410 -2.58 7.92 1.35
C VAL A 410 -2.26 6.55 1.90
N ILE A 411 -3.14 5.58 1.67
CA ILE A 411 -2.99 4.22 2.16
C ILE A 411 -2.28 3.38 1.11
N LEU A 412 -1.18 2.75 1.50
CA LEU A 412 -0.35 1.91 0.63
C LEU A 412 -0.50 0.45 1.00
N ASP A 413 -0.47 -0.42 -0.02
CA ASP A 413 -0.52 -1.86 0.15
C ASP A 413 0.79 -2.41 0.74
N ALA A 414 0.72 -3.04 1.92
CA ALA A 414 1.91 -3.57 2.58
C ALA A 414 2.52 -4.76 1.83
N GLU A 415 1.69 -5.58 1.16
CA GLU A 415 2.18 -6.71 0.37
C GLU A 415 3.05 -6.21 -0.81
N THR A 416 2.55 -5.25 -1.59
CA THR A 416 3.31 -4.63 -2.67
C THR A 416 4.58 -3.93 -2.13
N TRP A 417 4.48 -3.23 -1.00
CA TRP A 417 5.63 -2.58 -0.35
C TRP A 417 6.76 -3.57 -0.06
N LEU A 418 6.41 -4.70 0.59
CA LEU A 418 7.37 -5.73 0.98
C LEU A 418 7.95 -6.47 -0.23
N ALA A 419 7.14 -6.77 -1.24
CA ALA A 419 7.57 -7.47 -2.45
C ALA A 419 8.64 -6.70 -3.25
N HIS A 420 8.69 -5.37 -3.09
CA HIS A 420 9.63 -4.50 -3.81
C HIS A 420 10.79 -3.98 -2.94
N LEU A 421 10.89 -4.42 -1.67
CA LEU A 421 12.05 -4.09 -0.83
C LEU A 421 13.35 -4.66 -1.42
N PRO A 422 14.48 -3.94 -1.27
CA PRO A 422 14.61 -2.64 -0.60
C PRO A 422 14.18 -1.45 -1.46
N GLY A 423 13.91 -1.64 -2.75
CA GLY A 423 13.74 -0.54 -3.70
C GLY A 423 12.50 0.32 -3.49
N THR A 424 11.50 -0.14 -2.72
CA THR A 424 10.36 0.70 -2.28
C THR A 424 10.81 1.96 -1.54
N ILE A 425 11.93 1.91 -0.83
CA ILE A 425 12.45 3.03 -0.05
C ILE A 425 13.59 3.70 -0.83
N GLN A 426 13.37 4.94 -1.27
CA GLN A 426 14.37 5.72 -2.00
C GLN A 426 15.31 6.46 -1.06
N ALA A 427 14.82 6.90 0.10
CA ALA A 427 15.60 7.62 1.10
C ALA A 427 15.00 7.45 2.50
N VAL A 428 15.79 7.67 3.53
CA VAL A 428 15.30 7.95 4.89
C VAL A 428 15.35 9.46 5.09
N PHE A 429 14.36 10.02 5.78
CA PHE A 429 14.37 11.44 6.14
C PHE A 429 14.24 11.63 7.65
N ALA A 430 14.78 12.74 8.14
CA ALA A 430 14.55 13.29 9.46
C ALA A 430 13.93 14.68 9.32
N MET A 431 13.06 15.07 10.26
CA MET A 431 12.52 16.43 10.29
C MET A 431 13.62 17.43 10.66
N LYS A 432 13.80 18.49 9.88
CA LYS A 432 14.89 19.46 10.09
C LYS A 432 14.81 20.14 11.45
N ASN A 433 13.60 20.49 11.88
CA ASN A 433 13.31 21.23 13.10
C ASN A 433 12.84 20.33 14.26
N SER A 434 13.01 18.99 14.18
CA SER A 434 12.67 18.10 15.30
C SER A 434 13.76 18.05 16.37
N GLU A 435 13.40 17.47 17.51
CA GLU A 435 14.34 17.12 18.57
C GLU A 435 15.43 16.14 18.08
N GLU A 436 16.59 16.20 18.71
CA GLU A 436 17.77 15.40 18.35
C GLU A 436 17.54 13.89 18.51
N THR A 437 16.67 13.50 19.44
CA THR A 437 16.26 12.11 19.66
C THR A 437 15.58 11.52 18.42
N TYR A 438 14.68 12.26 17.77
CA TYR A 438 14.03 11.83 16.53
C TYR A 438 14.99 11.78 15.33
N LYS A 439 15.92 12.74 15.24
CA LYS A 439 16.97 12.75 14.20
C LYS A 439 17.90 11.55 14.37
N SER A 440 18.31 11.27 15.60
CA SER A 440 19.13 10.11 15.96
C SER A 440 18.40 8.80 15.64
N ARG A 441 17.09 8.71 15.89
CA ARG A 441 16.27 7.56 15.49
C ARG A 441 16.29 7.36 13.98
N ALA A 442 16.05 8.41 13.19
CA ALA A 442 16.07 8.31 11.73
C ALA A 442 17.43 7.88 11.18
N LYS A 443 18.52 8.44 11.72
CA LYS A 443 19.89 8.03 11.39
C LYS A 443 20.14 6.54 11.71
N ALA A 444 19.73 6.09 12.90
CA ALA A 444 19.90 4.69 13.28
C ALA A 444 19.07 3.73 12.39
N VAL A 445 17.85 4.13 12.00
CA VAL A 445 17.02 3.35 11.05
C VAL A 445 17.69 3.28 9.68
N HIS A 446 18.24 4.40 9.20
CA HIS A 446 18.96 4.48 7.93
C HIS A 446 20.19 3.55 7.90
N GLU A 447 21.02 3.60 8.93
CA GLU A 447 22.20 2.73 9.05
C GLU A 447 21.80 1.24 9.07
N ARG A 448 20.78 0.87 9.84
CA ARG A 448 20.28 -0.51 9.88
C ARG A 448 19.70 -0.97 8.55
N PHE A 449 18.92 -0.13 7.87
CA PHE A 449 18.34 -0.45 6.57
C PHE A 449 19.43 -0.70 5.52
N GLN A 450 20.44 0.17 5.45
CA GLN A 450 21.57 -0.02 4.54
C GLN A 450 22.35 -1.29 4.86
N GLN A 451 22.57 -1.59 6.14
CA GLN A 451 23.25 -2.81 6.59
C GLN A 451 22.47 -4.08 6.22
N GLU A 452 21.15 -4.09 6.43
CA GLU A 452 20.29 -5.25 6.17
C GLU A 452 20.22 -5.60 4.69
N PHE A 453 20.07 -4.58 3.83
CA PHE A 453 19.81 -4.81 2.40
C PHE A 453 21.03 -4.60 1.49
N GLY A 454 22.16 -4.13 2.02
CA GLY A 454 23.37 -3.87 1.24
C GLY A 454 23.19 -2.75 0.19
N VAL A 455 22.24 -1.84 0.41
CA VAL A 455 21.95 -0.71 -0.50
C VAL A 455 22.50 0.60 0.04
N ARG A 456 22.73 1.56 -0.86
CA ARG A 456 23.10 2.94 -0.51
C ARG A 456 21.98 3.88 -0.92
N ILE A 457 21.22 4.33 0.07
CA ILE A 457 20.19 5.37 -0.07
C ILE A 457 20.59 6.62 0.72
N PRO A 458 20.21 7.84 0.31
CA PRO A 458 20.53 9.04 1.09
C PRO A 458 19.73 9.11 2.40
N LEU A 459 20.32 9.75 3.40
CA LEU A 459 19.63 10.29 4.57
C LEU A 459 19.40 11.79 4.32
N LEU A 460 18.17 12.25 4.50
CA LEU A 460 17.74 13.60 4.16
C LEU A 460 17.22 14.35 5.38
N TYR A 461 17.31 15.68 5.34
CA TYR A 461 16.42 16.54 6.13
C TYR A 461 15.16 16.85 5.32
N TYR A 462 14.02 16.92 6.00
CA TYR A 462 12.75 17.41 5.47
C TYR A 462 12.24 18.61 6.28
N SER A 463 11.81 19.67 5.61
CA SER A 463 11.24 20.87 6.22
C SER A 463 10.03 21.35 5.40
N HIS A 464 8.84 21.31 5.99
CA HIS A 464 7.59 21.66 5.30
C HIS A 464 7.48 23.15 4.92
N ASP A 465 8.32 24.00 5.50
CA ASP A 465 8.39 25.45 5.34
C ASP A 465 9.53 25.92 4.41
N GLN A 466 10.26 24.99 3.76
CA GLN A 466 11.37 25.30 2.86
C GLN A 466 11.08 24.92 1.41
N ASP A 467 11.68 25.67 0.47
CA ASP A 467 11.65 25.41 -0.97
C ASP A 467 13.10 25.49 -1.51
N PRO A 468 13.76 24.36 -1.83
CA PRO A 468 13.24 22.99 -1.77
C PRO A 468 13.11 22.47 -0.32
N PRO A 469 12.19 21.51 -0.06
CA PRO A 469 11.95 21.01 1.30
C PRO A 469 12.90 19.90 1.73
N PHE A 470 13.68 19.31 0.80
CA PHE A 470 14.66 18.28 1.10
C PHE A 470 16.10 18.77 0.92
N SER A 471 16.97 18.41 1.86
CA SER A 471 18.42 18.59 1.78
C SER A 471 19.15 17.33 2.27
N LEU A 472 20.45 17.22 2.01
CA LEU A 472 21.26 16.15 2.62
C LEU A 472 21.28 16.33 4.15
N PHE A 473 21.33 15.21 4.86
CA PHE A 473 21.59 15.15 6.29
C PHE A 473 23.10 15.24 6.51
N GLU A 474 23.58 16.38 7.01
CA GLU A 474 25.00 16.67 7.26
C GLU A 474 25.49 16.14 8.62
#